data_AF-A0A1W9PF41-F1
#
_entry.id   AF-A0A1W9PF41-F1
#
_cell.length_a   1.000
_cell.length_b   1.000
_cell.length_c   1.000
_cell.angle_alpha   90.00
_cell.angle_beta   90.00
_cell.angle_gamma   90.00
#
_symmetry.space_group_name_H-M   'P 1'
#
loop_
_entity.id
_entity.type
_entity.pdbx_description
1 polymer ?
#
loop_
_entity_poly.entity_id
_entity_poly.type
_entity_poly.pdbx_seq_one_letter_code
_entity_poly.pdbx_strand_id
1 'polypeptide(L)'
;MKLKIPRKGLKRSAFHRMRKEILSSMPKIEARAVAKYVRISPRKARSVINAIRGKDVNEAFAILELSPKKAARIIYKVLKSAVANAENN
;
A
#
# COMPACT_ATOMS: atom_id res chain seq x y z
N MET A 1 11.71 0.36 1.81
CA MET A 1 12.91 0.36 0.93
C MET A 1 12.75 -0.72 -0.16
N LYS A 2 13.09 -0.46 -1.43
CA LYS A 2 13.18 -1.53 -2.44
C LYS A 2 14.58 -2.14 -2.37
N LEU A 3 14.68 -3.45 -2.13
CA LEU A 3 15.95 -4.17 -2.22
C LEU A 3 16.49 -4.08 -3.66
N LYS A 4 17.68 -3.48 -3.81
CA LYS A 4 18.37 -3.39 -5.10
C LYS A 4 19.25 -4.63 -5.25
N ILE A 5 18.72 -5.70 -5.84
CA ILE A 5 19.46 -6.95 -6.05
C ILE A 5 20.28 -6.81 -7.33
N PRO A 6 21.62 -6.78 -7.26
CA PRO A 6 22.47 -6.67 -8.45
C PRO A 6 22.49 -7.98 -9.23
N ARG A 7 22.63 -7.89 -10.56
CA ARG A 7 22.61 -9.05 -11.46
C ARG A 7 23.85 -9.95 -11.36
N LYS A 8 24.98 -9.49 -10.82
CA LYS A 8 26.25 -10.23 -10.66
C LYS A 8 26.55 -11.20 -11.84
N GLY A 9 26.42 -10.75 -13.09
CA GLY A 9 26.74 -11.56 -14.27
C GLY A 9 25.73 -12.66 -14.67
N LEU A 10 24.59 -12.81 -13.97
CA LEU A 10 23.56 -13.76 -14.37
C LEU A 10 22.86 -13.35 -15.69
N LYS A 11 22.57 -14.35 -16.54
CA LYS A 11 21.66 -14.19 -17.69
C LYS A 11 20.30 -13.65 -17.19
N ARG A 12 19.66 -12.78 -17.99
CA ARG A 12 18.42 -12.08 -17.61
C ARG A 12 17.33 -13.04 -17.10
N SER A 13 17.15 -14.20 -17.75
CA SER A 13 16.15 -15.21 -17.39
C SER A 13 16.40 -15.85 -16.02
N ALA A 14 17.66 -16.20 -15.72
CA ALA A 14 18.06 -16.77 -14.44
C ALA A 14 17.90 -15.76 -13.29
N PHE A 15 18.25 -14.49 -13.52
CA PHE A 15 18.06 -13.41 -12.55
C PHE A 15 16.58 -13.19 -12.19
N HIS A 16 15.67 -13.22 -13.17
CA HIS A 16 14.24 -13.04 -12.89
C HIS A 16 13.64 -14.20 -12.08
N ARG A 17 14.09 -15.44 -12.31
CA ARG A 17 13.71 -16.61 -11.51
C ARG A 17 14.19 -16.49 -10.07
N MET A 18 15.50 -16.30 -9.87
CA MET A 18 16.13 -16.14 -8.57
C MET A 18 15.52 -14.99 -7.75
N ARG A 19 15.29 -13.83 -8.40
CA ARG A 19 14.64 -12.68 -7.75
C ARG A 19 13.22 -13.01 -7.28
N LYS A 20 12.46 -13.79 -8.05
CA LYS A 20 11.09 -14.19 -7.69
C LYS A 20 11.09 -15.12 -6.47
N GLU A 21 12.01 -16.07 -6.43
CA GLU A 21 12.19 -16.97 -5.26
C GLU A 21 12.56 -16.18 -4.01
N ILE A 22 13.55 -15.29 -4.09
CA ILE A 22 13.97 -14.45 -2.95
C ILE A 22 12.84 -13.55 -2.45
N LEU A 23 12.05 -12.96 -3.36
CA LEU A 23 10.90 -12.14 -2.98
C LEU A 23 9.77 -12.97 -2.34
N SER A 24 9.67 -14.26 -2.69
CA SER A 24 8.66 -15.17 -2.16
C SER A 24 9.06 -15.75 -0.80
N SER A 25 10.35 -15.86 -0.51
CA SER A 25 10.86 -16.36 0.78
C SER A 25 10.99 -15.27 1.85
N MET A 26 10.84 -14.00 1.48
CA MET A 26 10.81 -12.90 2.46
C MET A 26 9.52 -12.92 3.27
N PRO A 27 9.59 -12.73 4.60
CA PRO A 27 8.40 -12.56 5.41
C PRO A 27 7.62 -11.32 4.95
N LYS A 28 6.31 -11.47 4.72
CA LYS A 28 5.40 -10.33 4.53
C LYS A 28 5.16 -9.70 5.90
N ILE A 29 6.00 -8.73 6.25
CA ILE A 29 5.93 -8.07 7.57
C ILE A 29 4.82 -7.01 7.62
N GLU A 30 4.39 -6.49 6.46
CA GLU A 30 3.43 -5.38 6.40
C GLU A 30 2.27 -5.70 5.46
N ALA A 31 1.06 -5.73 6.01
CA ALA A 31 -0.16 -5.73 5.24
C ALA A 31 -0.25 -4.45 4.41
N ARG A 32 -0.49 -4.60 3.11
CA ARG A 32 -0.48 -3.48 2.17
C ARG A 32 -1.66 -3.57 1.20
N ALA A 33 -2.33 -2.45 1.00
CA ALA A 33 -3.30 -2.26 -0.08
C ALA A 33 -2.92 -1.05 -0.94
N VAL A 34 -3.15 -1.14 -2.26
CA VAL A 34 -2.85 -0.05 -3.21
C VAL A 34 -3.95 0.06 -4.25
N ALA A 35 -4.65 1.19 -4.28
CA ALA A 35 -5.51 1.55 -5.41
C ALA A 35 -4.70 2.27 -6.50
N LYS A 36 -4.69 1.72 -7.71
CA LYS A 36 -4.05 2.31 -8.89
C LYS A 36 -5.10 2.93 -9.81
N TYR A 37 -4.68 3.90 -10.63
CA TYR A 37 -5.53 4.55 -11.65
C TYR A 37 -6.75 5.29 -11.10
N VAL A 38 -6.63 5.82 -9.88
CA VAL A 38 -7.68 6.62 -9.24
C VAL A 38 -7.77 7.98 -9.95
N ARG A 39 -8.95 8.33 -10.46
CA ARG A 39 -9.24 9.61 -11.13
C ARG A 39 -9.39 10.77 -10.12
N ILE A 40 -8.31 11.13 -9.46
CA ILE A 40 -8.25 12.28 -8.54
C ILE A 40 -6.85 12.92 -8.57
N SER A 41 -6.79 14.24 -8.42
CA SER A 41 -5.51 14.93 -8.28
C SER A 41 -4.77 14.46 -7.02
N PRO A 42 -3.46 14.15 -7.10
CA PRO A 42 -2.67 13.72 -5.96
C PRO A 42 -2.72 14.68 -4.77
N ARG A 43 -2.80 16.00 -5.02
CA ARG A 43 -2.84 17.02 -3.95
C ARG A 43 -4.11 16.89 -3.10
N LYS A 44 -5.27 16.65 -3.73
CA LYS A 44 -6.56 16.47 -3.04
C LYS A 44 -6.55 15.21 -2.16
N ALA A 45 -5.92 14.13 -2.64
CA ALA A 45 -5.76 12.90 -1.87
C ALA A 45 -4.77 13.07 -0.69
N ARG A 46 -3.62 13.72 -0.91
CA ARG A 46 -2.60 13.94 0.15
C ARG A 46 -3.14 14.71 1.35
N SER A 47 -4.01 15.69 1.12
CA SER A 47 -4.64 16.45 2.22
C SER A 47 -5.41 15.55 3.19
N VAL A 48 -6.08 14.51 2.67
CA VAL A 48 -6.81 13.55 3.52
C VAL A 48 -5.87 12.53 4.14
N ILE A 49 -4.89 12.01 3.38
CA ILE A 49 -3.88 11.08 3.89
C ILE A 49 -3.14 11.68 5.09
N ASN A 50 -2.78 12.96 5.03
CA ASN A 50 -2.06 13.61 6.13
C ASN A 50 -2.91 13.70 7.40
N ALA A 51 -4.25 13.71 7.30
CA ALA A 51 -5.14 13.78 8.47
C ALA A 51 -5.26 12.45 9.23
N ILE A 52 -4.98 11.32 8.57
CA ILE A 52 -5.10 9.96 9.12
C ILE A 52 -3.74 9.28 9.37
N ARG A 53 -2.64 9.89 8.95
CA ARG A 53 -1.30 9.30 9.10
C ARG A 53 -0.91 9.27 10.58
N GLY A 54 -0.50 8.10 11.06
CA GLY A 54 -0.05 7.91 12.45
C GLY A 54 -1.18 7.80 13.47
N LYS A 55 -2.44 7.73 13.02
CA LYS A 55 -3.60 7.50 13.87
C LYS A 55 -3.95 6.02 13.92
N ASP A 56 -4.70 5.64 14.95
CA ASP A 56 -5.29 4.32 15.04
C ASP A 56 -6.30 4.08 13.93
N VAL A 57 -6.49 2.80 13.58
CA VAL A 57 -7.35 2.37 12.48
C VAL A 57 -8.79 2.87 12.68
N ASN A 58 -9.30 2.76 13.91
CA ASN A 58 -10.67 3.19 14.25
C ASN A 58 -10.84 4.70 14.12
N GLU A 59 -9.89 5.48 14.62
CA GLU A 59 -9.91 6.95 14.46
C GLU A 59 -9.82 7.36 12.99
N ALA A 60 -8.96 6.69 12.22
CA ALA A 60 -8.83 6.94 10.80
C ALA A 60 -10.14 6.70 10.05
N PHE A 61 -10.89 5.63 10.38
CA PHE A 61 -12.22 5.40 9.82
C PHE A 61 -13.20 6.52 10.16
N ALA A 62 -13.27 6.93 11.44
CA ALA A 62 -14.14 8.02 11.86
C ALA A 62 -13.86 9.34 11.11
N ILE A 63 -12.58 9.70 10.97
CA ILE A 63 -12.16 10.90 10.24
C ILE A 63 -12.55 10.82 8.75
N LEU A 64 -12.42 9.65 8.14
CA LEU A 64 -12.74 9.45 6.73
C LEU A 64 -14.25 9.49 6.46
N GLU A 65 -15.07 8.97 7.37
CA GLU A 65 -16.54 8.99 7.25
C GLU A 65 -17.11 10.40 7.40
N LEU A 66 -16.57 11.19 8.32
CA LEU A 66 -17.02 12.56 8.57
C LEU A 66 -16.47 13.59 7.57
N SER A 67 -15.48 13.21 6.75
CA SER A 67 -14.85 14.15 5.82
C SER A 67 -15.72 14.43 4.59
N PRO A 68 -15.99 15.71 4.25
CA PRO A 68 -16.75 16.06 3.05
C PRO A 68 -15.95 15.88 1.75
N LYS A 69 -14.65 15.54 1.84
CA LYS A 69 -13.76 15.46 0.68
C LYS A 69 -14.01 14.16 -0.10
N LYS A 70 -14.17 14.25 -1.43
CA LYS A 70 -14.28 13.09 -2.34
C LYS A 70 -13.15 12.05 -2.17
N ALA A 71 -11.95 12.52 -1.84
CA ALA A 71 -10.79 11.65 -1.58
C ALA A 71 -11.02 10.69 -0.39
N ALA A 72 -11.80 11.08 0.61
CA ALA A 72 -12.02 10.30 1.82
C ALA A 72 -12.72 8.97 1.52
N ARG A 73 -13.78 8.98 0.71
CA ARG A 73 -14.48 7.76 0.26
C ARG A 73 -13.56 6.76 -0.45
N ILE A 74 -12.58 7.25 -1.20
CA ILE A 74 -11.64 6.40 -1.93
C ILE A 74 -10.63 5.79 -0.95
N ILE A 75 -10.07 6.62 -0.08
CA ILE A 75 -9.08 6.20 0.93
C ILE A 75 -9.72 5.23 1.93
N TYR A 76 -10.98 5.43 2.31
CA TYR A 76 -11.75 4.52 3.15
C TYR A 76 -11.76 3.09 2.61
N LYS A 77 -12.04 2.91 1.31
CA LYS A 77 -12.03 1.60 0.67
C LYS A 77 -10.64 0.95 0.69
N VAL A 78 -9.59 1.75 0.51
CA VAL A 78 -8.21 1.26 0.56
C VAL A 78 -7.81 0.86 1.98
N LEU A 79 -8.19 1.65 2.98
CA LEU A 79 -7.93 1.34 4.39
C LEU A 79 -8.65 0.05 4.79
N LYS A 80 -9.93 -0.10 4.42
CA LYS A 80 -10.69 -1.34 4.64
C LYS A 80 -10.02 -2.56 4.01
N SER A 81 -9.52 -2.43 2.78
CA SER A 81 -8.76 -3.49 2.13
C SER A 81 -7.43 -3.79 2.81
N ALA A 82 -6.75 -2.79 3.37
CA ALA A 82 -5.50 -2.99 4.09
C ALA A 82 -5.72 -3.76 5.40
N VAL A 83 -6.79 -3.43 6.14
CA VAL A 83 -7.19 -4.15 7.36
C VAL A 83 -7.51 -5.61 7.04
N ALA A 84 -8.35 -5.85 6.02
CA ALA A 84 -8.67 -7.21 5.59
C ALA A 84 -7.42 -8.00 5.15
N ASN A 85 -6.43 -7.33 4.54
CA ASN A 85 -5.17 -7.98 4.18
C ASN A 85 -4.33 -8.33 5.41
N ALA A 86 -4.41 -7.55 6.49
CA ALA A 86 -3.71 -7.82 7.75
C ALA A 86 -4.33 -8.97 8.54
N GLU A 87 -5.65 -9.15 8.44
CA GLU A 87 -6.34 -10.26 9.10
C GLU A 87 -6.13 -11.60 8.37
N ASN A 88 -5.99 -11.57 7.04
CA ASN A 88 -5.98 -12.78 6.21
C ASN A 88 -4.60 -13.22 5.70
N ASN A 89 -3.53 -12.40 5.79
CA ASN A 89 -2.18 -12.72 5.30
C ASN A 89 -1.08 -12.33 6.30
#